data_AF-A0A962YBP5-F1
#
_entry.id   AF-A0A962YBP5-F1
#
_cell.length_a   1.000
_cell.length_b   1.000
_cell.length_c   1.000
_cell.angle_alpha   90.00
_cell.angle_beta   90.00
_cell.angle_gamma   90.00
#
_symmetry.space_group_name_H-M   'P 1'
#
loop_
_entity.id
_entity.type
_entity.pdbx_description
1 polymer ?
#
loop_
_entity_poly.entity_id
_entity_poly.type
_entity_poly.pdbx_seq_one_letter_code
_entity_poly.pdbx_strand_id
1 'polypeptide(L)'
;MPKIKLIPVLLLWLVAGLFGSGAHAQLRPFTAVYAAAYKGSEIGQGTLTLDVANGRYSLDLKIEPTGLLAIIPFAIHEQAQGTLDSAGVHPSRYAYTRSGLGKKRQETVVFDPSGIQREAKGTSSTLPYDANL
;
A
#
# COMPACT_ATOMS: atom_id res chain seq x y z
N MET A 1 -27.39 7.43 -2.60
CA MET A 1 -26.15 7.46 -1.79
C MET A 1 -25.00 6.91 -2.63
N PRO A 2 -24.04 7.73 -3.09
CA PRO A 2 -22.94 7.24 -3.90
C PRO A 2 -21.97 6.42 -3.04
N LYS A 3 -21.74 5.16 -3.41
CA LYS A 3 -20.74 4.27 -2.79
C LYS A 3 -19.35 4.77 -3.19
N ILE A 4 -18.68 5.47 -2.27
CA ILE A 4 -17.32 5.97 -2.46
C ILE A 4 -16.35 4.79 -2.25
N LYS A 5 -15.74 4.32 -3.34
CA LYS A 5 -14.63 3.37 -3.31
C LYS A 5 -13.35 4.18 -3.07
N LEU A 6 -12.86 4.21 -1.82
CA LEU A 6 -11.47 4.59 -1.60
C LEU A 6 -10.65 3.46 -2.21
N ILE A 7 -9.89 3.77 -3.23
CA ILE A 7 -9.13 2.80 -4.01
C ILE A 7 -7.80 2.60 -3.25
N PRO A 8 -7.57 1.48 -2.53
CA PRO A 8 -6.31 1.15 -1.84
C PRO A 8 -5.22 0.72 -2.86
N VAL A 9 -5.25 1.30 -4.05
CA VAL A 9 -4.54 0.81 -5.24
C VAL A 9 -3.34 1.72 -5.56
N LEU A 10 -3.11 2.77 -4.76
CA LEU A 10 -1.96 3.66 -4.94
C LEU A 10 -0.64 2.90 -4.72
N LEU A 11 -0.55 2.08 -3.66
CA LEU A 11 0.63 1.25 -3.41
C LEU A 11 0.76 0.12 -4.43
N LEU A 12 -0.36 -0.48 -4.84
CA LEU A 12 -0.38 -1.57 -5.82
C LEU A 12 0.08 -1.10 -7.22
N TRP A 13 -0.28 0.13 -7.62
CA TRP A 13 0.22 0.75 -8.85
C TRP A 13 1.64 1.28 -8.72
N LEU A 14 2.06 1.73 -7.53
CA LEU A 14 3.45 2.13 -7.34
C LEU A 14 4.40 0.93 -7.51
N VAL A 15 4.01 -0.23 -6.97
CA VAL A 15 4.73 -1.49 -7.21
C VAL A 15 4.70 -1.83 -8.70
N ALA A 16 3.55 -1.79 -9.38
CA ALA A 16 3.51 -2.12 -10.82
C ALA A 16 4.29 -1.11 -11.71
N GLY A 17 4.26 0.18 -11.40
CA GLY A 17 4.85 1.24 -12.21
C GLY A 17 6.36 1.43 -12.03
N LEU A 18 6.94 0.94 -10.93
CA LEU A 18 8.38 1.04 -10.67
C LEU A 18 9.21 0.00 -11.44
N PHE A 19 8.60 -1.04 -12.04
CA PHE A 19 9.36 -2.20 -12.55
C PHE A 19 9.11 -2.59 -14.01
N GLY A 20 8.18 -1.94 -14.73
CA GLY A 20 7.85 -2.25 -16.13
C GLY A 20 8.91 -1.87 -17.19
N SER A 21 10.19 -1.73 -16.85
CA SER A 21 11.21 -1.31 -17.82
C SER A 21 12.61 -1.84 -17.51
N GLY A 22 12.85 -3.13 -17.77
CA GLY A 22 14.13 -3.72 -18.24
C GLY A 22 15.46 -3.43 -17.51
N ALA A 23 15.44 -2.64 -16.44
CA ALA A 23 16.58 -2.28 -15.63
C ALA A 23 16.18 -2.66 -14.22
N HIS A 24 16.83 -3.71 -13.71
CA HIS A 24 16.74 -4.12 -12.31
C HIS A 24 17.33 -2.99 -11.44
N ALA A 25 16.56 -1.93 -11.25
CA ALA A 25 16.88 -0.90 -10.29
C ALA A 25 16.89 -1.59 -8.94
N GLN A 26 18.09 -1.80 -8.38
CA GLN A 26 18.25 -2.29 -7.03
C GLN A 26 17.39 -1.42 -6.12
N LEU A 27 16.34 -2.01 -5.56
CA LEU A 27 15.52 -1.34 -4.55
C LEU A 27 16.44 -1.05 -3.36
N ARG A 28 16.73 0.24 -3.16
CA ARG A 28 17.49 0.72 -2.02
C ARG A 28 16.50 1.14 -0.94
N PRO A 29 16.81 0.88 0.34
CA PRO A 29 16.02 1.43 1.43
C PRO A 29 15.89 2.95 1.30
N PHE A 30 14.70 3.48 1.56
CA PHE A 30 14.45 4.91 1.55
C PHE A 30 13.30 5.29 2.48
N THR A 31 13.27 6.57 2.86
CA THR A 31 12.12 7.20 3.48
C THR A 31 11.74 8.41 2.67
N ALA A 32 10.47 8.51 2.29
CA ALA A 32 9.92 9.60 1.51
C ALA A 32 8.69 10.19 2.22
N VAL A 33 8.52 11.50 2.06
CA VAL A 33 7.43 12.26 2.66
C VAL A 33 6.58 12.85 1.54
N TYR A 34 5.27 12.69 1.64
CA TYR A 34 4.30 13.14 0.65
C TYR A 34 3.19 13.96 1.31
N ALA A 35 2.70 14.98 0.61
CA ALA A 35 1.41 15.58 0.97
C ALA A 35 0.30 14.57 0.67
N ALA A 36 -0.55 14.30 1.66
CA ALA A 36 -1.71 13.42 1.50
C ALA A 36 -2.93 14.27 1.18
N ALA A 37 -3.63 13.93 0.10
CA ALA A 37 -4.85 14.61 -0.31
C ALA A 37 -6.03 13.64 -0.36
N TYR A 38 -7.21 14.11 0.04
CA TYR A 38 -8.47 13.40 -0.09
C TYR A 38 -9.52 14.31 -0.72
N LYS A 39 -10.09 13.86 -1.84
CA LYS A 39 -11.06 14.62 -2.66
C LYS A 39 -10.57 16.02 -3.06
N GLY A 40 -9.27 16.15 -3.35
CA GLY A 40 -8.66 17.42 -3.78
C GLY A 40 -8.28 18.37 -2.64
N SER A 41 -8.54 18.00 -1.39
CA SER A 41 -8.07 18.76 -0.21
C SER A 41 -6.89 18.05 0.42
N GLU A 42 -5.81 18.79 0.73
CA GLU A 42 -4.73 18.27 1.56
C GLU A 42 -5.29 17.94 2.95
N ILE A 43 -5.11 16.69 3.36
CA ILE A 43 -5.60 16.16 4.63
C ILE A 43 -4.48 15.91 5.63
N GLY A 44 -3.23 15.86 5.18
CA GLY A 44 -2.13 15.54 6.07
C GLY A 44 -0.83 15.24 5.33
N GLN A 45 0.05 14.54 6.02
CA GLN A 45 1.34 14.11 5.48
C GLN A 45 1.45 12.59 5.56
N GLY A 46 1.90 11.98 4.46
CA GLY A 46 2.22 10.57 4.36
C GLY A 46 3.72 10.34 4.46
N THR A 47 4.17 9.46 5.34
CA THR A 47 5.54 8.96 5.38
C THR A 47 5.58 7.55 4.83
N LEU A 48 6.28 7.35 3.72
CA LEU A 48 6.53 6.06 3.09
C LEU A 48 7.94 5.61 3.42
N THR A 49 8.08 4.43 4.01
CA THR A 49 9.37 3.81 4.30
C THR A 49 9.48 2.51 3.55
N LEU A 50 10.54 2.36 2.76
CA LEU A 50 10.96 1.10 2.17
C LEU A 50 12.19 0.61 2.91
N ASP A 51 12.07 -0.58 3.50
CA ASP A 51 13.18 -1.35 4.03
C ASP A 51 13.46 -2.54 3.13
N VAL A 52 14.74 -2.79 2.84
CA VAL A 52 15.19 -3.93 2.03
C VAL A 52 16.35 -4.61 2.75
N ALA A 53 16.19 -5.88 3.08
CA ALA A 53 17.21 -6.68 3.75
C ALA A 53 17.05 -8.16 3.37
N ASN A 54 18.16 -8.84 3.09
CA ASN A 54 18.20 -10.29 2.86
C ASN A 54 17.20 -10.80 1.81
N GLY A 55 17.07 -10.10 0.68
CA GLY A 55 16.13 -10.47 -0.39
C GLY A 55 14.65 -10.32 0.01
N ARG A 56 14.36 -9.55 1.06
CA ARG A 56 13.00 -9.19 1.50
C ARG A 56 12.83 -7.70 1.50
N TYR A 57 11.61 -7.27 1.24
CA TYR A 57 11.22 -5.87 1.36
C TYR A 57 10.04 -5.71 2.33
N SER A 58 10.00 -4.55 2.98
CA SER A 58 8.88 -4.07 3.77
C SER A 58 8.63 -2.62 3.38
N LEU A 59 7.39 -2.32 3.01
CA LEU A 59 6.92 -0.99 2.63
C LEU A 59 5.85 -0.57 3.63
N ASP A 60 6.08 0.52 4.35
CA ASP A 60 5.19 1.06 5.39
C ASP A 60 4.79 2.49 5.01
N LEU A 61 3.49 2.74 4.85
CA LEU A 61 2.93 4.06 4.58
C LEU A 61 2.04 4.48 5.74
N LYS A 62 2.41 5.56 6.43
CA LYS A 62 1.60 6.16 7.49
C LYS A 62 1.18 7.54 7.08
N ILE A 63 -0.13 7.80 7.10
CA ILE A 63 -0.68 9.14 6.85
C ILE A 63 -1.34 9.64 8.11
N GLU A 64 -0.87 10.80 8.54
CA GLU A 64 -1.35 11.50 9.72
C GLU A 64 -1.87 12.89 9.34
N PRO A 65 -2.94 13.37 10.00
CA PRO A 65 -3.46 14.72 9.79
C PRO A 65 -2.42 15.77 10.20
N THR A 66 -2.29 16.81 9.40
CA THR A 66 -1.42 17.97 9.70
C THR A 66 -2.22 19.28 9.54
N GLY A 67 -1.66 20.38 10.05
CA GLY A 67 -2.26 21.72 9.92
C GLY A 67 -3.62 21.85 10.60
N LEU A 68 -4.54 22.61 9.99
CA LEU A 68 -5.89 22.87 10.53
C LEU A 68 -6.75 21.59 10.67
N LEU A 69 -6.38 20.51 10.00
CA LEU A 69 -7.07 19.22 10.08
C LEU A 69 -6.49 18.29 11.14
N ALA A 70 -5.44 18.69 11.87
CA ALA A 70 -4.91 17.96 13.03
C ALA A 70 -5.95 17.69 14.12
N ILE A 71 -7.02 18.48 14.16
CA ILE A 71 -8.15 18.30 15.08
C ILE A 71 -9.07 17.13 14.70
N ILE A 72 -8.98 16.62 13.47
CA ILE A 72 -9.78 15.50 12.99
C ILE A 72 -8.95 14.23 13.16
N PRO A 73 -9.24 13.37 14.15
CA PRO A 73 -8.44 12.19 14.39
C PRO A 73 -8.72 11.16 13.29
N PHE A 74 -7.87 11.15 12.27
CA PHE A 74 -7.81 10.07 11.29
C PHE A 74 -6.42 9.47 11.23
N ALA A 75 -6.37 8.21 10.81
CA ALA A 75 -5.11 7.53 10.52
C ALA A 75 -5.34 6.63 9.32
N ILE A 76 -4.40 6.66 8.37
CA ILE A 76 -4.30 5.66 7.32
C ILE A 76 -2.95 4.99 7.48
N HIS A 77 -2.96 3.66 7.46
CA HIS A 77 -1.77 2.85 7.52
C HIS A 77 -1.85 1.76 6.46
N GLU A 78 -0.85 1.73 5.58
CA GLU A 78 -0.68 0.67 4.60
C GLU A 78 0.65 -0.02 4.83
N GLN A 79 0.66 -1.34 4.67
CA GLN A 79 1.86 -2.15 4.76
C GLN A 79 1.88 -3.15 3.62
N ALA A 80 3.01 -3.27 2.94
CA ALA A 80 3.26 -4.33 1.97
C ALA A 80 4.60 -5.00 2.28
N GLN A 81 4.66 -6.31 2.14
CA GLN A 81 5.88 -7.07 2.37
C GLN A 81 5.99 -8.21 1.37
N GLY A 82 7.22 -8.61 1.07
CA GLY A 82 7.48 -9.70 0.15
C GLY A 82 8.95 -9.99 -0.02
N THR A 83 9.25 -10.74 -1.08
CA THR A 83 10.62 -11.08 -1.47
C THR A 83 11.05 -10.30 -2.70
N LEU A 84 12.36 -10.17 -2.86
CA LEU A 84 13.02 -9.59 -4.01
C LEU A 84 14.08 -10.58 -4.49
N ASP A 85 14.02 -10.96 -5.75
CA ASP A 85 15.02 -11.80 -6.40
C ASP A 85 15.41 -11.24 -7.78
N SER A 86 16.15 -12.05 -8.56
CA SER A 86 16.52 -11.68 -9.92
C SER A 86 15.35 -11.58 -10.88
N ALA A 87 14.21 -12.21 -10.59
CA ALA A 87 13.00 -12.11 -11.39
C ALA A 87 12.16 -10.88 -11.02
N GLY A 88 12.33 -10.32 -9.81
CA GLY A 88 11.73 -9.05 -9.41
C GLY A 88 11.13 -9.08 -8.01
N VAL A 89 10.06 -8.29 -7.83
CA VAL A 89 9.33 -8.16 -6.56
C VAL A 89 8.23 -9.20 -6.51
N HIS A 90 8.15 -9.93 -5.40
CA HIS A 90 7.12 -10.93 -5.14
C HIS A 90 6.38 -10.56 -3.85
N PRO A 91 5.24 -9.84 -3.94
CA PRO A 91 4.44 -9.52 -2.78
C PRO A 91 3.95 -10.79 -2.09
N SER A 92 3.92 -10.77 -0.75
CA SER A 92 3.42 -11.87 0.08
C SER A 92 2.21 -11.46 0.91
N ARG A 93 2.18 -10.19 1.34
CA ARG A 93 1.10 -9.63 2.14
C ARG A 93 0.95 -8.15 1.90
N TYR A 94 -0.30 -7.71 1.86
CA TYR A 94 -0.70 -6.31 1.92
C TYR A 94 -1.73 -6.13 3.04
N ALA A 95 -1.57 -5.09 3.84
CA ALA A 95 -2.51 -4.72 4.89
C ALA A 95 -2.83 -3.24 4.78
N TYR A 96 -4.10 -2.90 4.97
CA TYR A 96 -4.61 -1.54 4.95
C TYR A 96 -5.50 -1.33 6.16
N THR A 97 -5.30 -0.22 6.86
CA THR A 97 -6.18 0.23 7.94
C THR A 97 -6.48 1.71 7.77
N ARG A 98 -7.76 2.08 7.93
CA ARG A 98 -8.19 3.47 8.02
C ARG A 98 -9.19 3.67 9.14
N SER A 99 -8.97 4.71 9.94
CA SER A 99 -9.88 5.23 10.96
C SER A 99 -10.13 6.73 10.76
N GLY A 100 -11.17 7.29 11.39
CA GLY A 100 -11.44 8.74 11.42
C GLY A 100 -12.09 9.35 10.18
N LEU A 101 -11.78 8.86 8.98
CA LEU A 101 -12.41 9.29 7.72
C LEU A 101 -13.61 8.40 7.35
N GLY A 102 -14.68 8.49 8.15
CA GLY A 102 -15.89 7.69 8.02
C GLY A 102 -15.81 6.32 8.71
N LYS A 103 -16.42 5.28 8.13
CA LYS A 103 -16.36 3.93 8.71
C LYS A 103 -14.93 3.40 8.73
N LYS A 104 -14.54 2.84 9.88
CA LYS A 104 -13.29 2.08 10.03
C LYS A 104 -13.23 1.00 8.95
N ARG A 105 -12.11 0.91 8.26
CA ARG A 105 -11.86 -0.08 7.21
C ARG A 105 -10.55 -0.76 7.51
N GLN A 106 -10.54 -2.08 7.42
CA GLN A 106 -9.35 -2.89 7.57
C GLN A 106 -9.40 -3.96 6.48
N GLU A 107 -8.32 -4.09 5.72
CA GLU A 107 -8.20 -5.06 4.64
C GLU A 107 -6.85 -5.76 4.76
N THR A 108 -6.83 -7.05 4.44
CA THR A 108 -5.60 -7.82 4.34
C THR A 108 -5.70 -8.69 3.10
N VAL A 109 -4.64 -8.70 2.31
CA VAL A 109 -4.47 -9.54 1.14
C VAL A 109 -3.21 -10.35 1.36
N VAL A 110 -3.32 -11.66 1.17
CA VAL A 110 -2.18 -12.58 1.15
C VAL A 110 -2.00 -13.04 -0.28
N PHE A 111 -0.77 -13.02 -0.75
CA PHE A 111 -0.39 -13.44 -2.08
C PHE A 111 0.30 -14.80 -1.96
N ASP A 112 -0.26 -15.80 -2.63
CA ASP A 112 0.29 -17.15 -2.67
C ASP A 112 0.79 -17.43 -4.10
N PRO A 113 2.08 -17.75 -4.28
CA PRO A 113 2.67 -18.02 -5.59
C PRO A 113 2.11 -19.29 -6.25
N SER A 114 1.41 -20.16 -5.53
CA SER A 114 0.75 -21.36 -6.06
C SER A 114 -0.72 -21.16 -6.47
N GLY A 115 -1.27 -19.95 -6.25
CA GLY A 115 -2.68 -19.63 -6.47
C GLY A 115 -3.36 -19.12 -5.20
N ILE A 116 -4.21 -18.09 -5.34
CA ILE A 116 -4.70 -17.22 -4.26
C ILE A 116 -5.53 -17.96 -3.19
N GLN A 117 -5.05 -18.00 -1.95
CA GLN A 117 -5.88 -18.21 -0.75
C GLN A 117 -6.17 -16.89 -0.02
N ARG A 118 -7.39 -16.75 0.51
CA ARG A 118 -7.86 -15.56 1.22
C ARG A 118 -8.52 -15.92 2.54
N GLU A 119 -7.94 -15.46 3.63
CA GLU A 119 -8.68 -15.17 4.85
C GLU A 119 -8.87 -13.65 4.97
N ALA A 120 -10.12 -13.20 4.97
CA ALA A 120 -10.45 -11.86 5.43
C ALA A 120 -11.87 -11.80 5.98
N LYS A 121 -11.97 -11.62 7.29
CA LYS A 121 -13.20 -11.24 7.97
C LYS A 121 -13.53 -9.79 7.59
N GLY A 122 -14.45 -9.62 6.63
CA GLY A 122 -15.10 -8.33 6.32
C GLY A 122 -14.65 -7.65 5.02
N THR A 123 -15.27 -8.06 3.90
CA THR A 123 -15.27 -7.44 2.55
C THR A 123 -14.10 -7.83 1.63
N SER A 124 -14.42 -8.61 0.60
CA SER A 124 -13.49 -9.18 -0.39
C SER A 124 -13.43 -8.36 -1.67
N SER A 125 -12.24 -8.19 -2.26
CA SER A 125 -12.06 -7.80 -3.67
C SER A 125 -10.79 -8.46 -4.22
N THR A 126 -10.93 -9.38 -5.17
CA THR A 126 -9.85 -10.19 -5.76
C THR A 126 -9.23 -9.48 -6.94
N LEU A 127 -7.91 -9.32 -6.93
CA LEU A 127 -7.13 -8.92 -8.10
C LEU A 127 -6.19 -10.08 -8.44
N PRO A 128 -6.13 -10.52 -9.70
CA PRO A 128 -5.13 -11.47 -10.15
C PRO A 128 -3.73 -10.83 -10.02
N TYR A 129 -2.77 -11.64 -9.56
CA TYR A 129 -1.35 -11.33 -9.71
C TYR A 129 -0.96 -11.63 -11.16
N ASP A 130 -0.51 -10.62 -11.90
CA ASP A 130 0.11 -10.80 -13.22
C ASP A 130 1.61 -10.52 -13.06
N ALA A 131 2.43 -11.54 -13.31
CA ALA A 131 3.88 -11.47 -13.20
C ALA A 131 4.54 -10.77 -14.41
N ASN A 132 3.76 -10.28 -15.36
CA ASN A 132 4.25 -9.74 -16.64
C ASN A 132 3.94 -8.24 -16.87
N LEU A 133 3.68 -7.46 -15.81
CA LEU A 133 3.46 -6.00 -15.92
C LEU A 133 4.76 -5.21 -15.75
#